data_AF-A0A2V8ZWB0-F1
#
_entry.id   AF-A0A2V8ZWB0-F1
#
_cell.length_a   1.000
_cell.length_b   1.000
_cell.length_c   1.000
_cell.angle_alpha   90.00
_cell.angle_beta   90.00
_cell.angle_gamma   90.00
#
_symmetry.space_group_name_H-M   'P 1'
#
loop_
_entity.id
_entity.type
_entity.pdbx_description
1 polymer ?
#
loop_
_entity_poly.entity_id
_entity_poly.type
_entity_poly.pdbx_seq_one_letter_code
_entity_poly.pdbx_strand_id
1 'polypeptide(L)'
;MVRPFRIPWSHLLLLLGLLGPPSGAARPQFNYTEPQLPVFELHSGFWINLHHTLYSEARQRRAFLSRDANATKSTPPKSVLAAKGLTDAEQKAWDDAVAYYLVNYADKDLLFTTELIQLKDQLGDFEDCDELSGRKRKFCDAGLPPNLTQVLEAAAPVYRAHLWTEHDQANRRWILQVAPLVREQGVGLSERLADIYQTRWPHEKIRVDVVAYANWAGAYTTVGPLRVTISSLDPRNQGPQAFEVLFHEGSHGIAETVQTAIIRECRQRDKPIPRDLWHALVFYTTGEVIRTVLASSSVSRADKLKGAPGNGYDTYAFREGLYQRGWKNYLELLQRFWQPYLDGKASFDDAIARMVSSL
;
A
#
# COMPACT_ATOMS: atom_id res chain seq x y z
N MET A 1 21.15 38.92 72.66
CA MET A 1 20.72 37.81 73.54
C MET A 1 21.35 36.52 73.00
N VAL A 2 22.19 35.84 73.80
CA VAL A 2 22.71 34.45 73.66
C VAL A 2 23.36 34.00 72.31
N ARG A 3 24.71 33.96 72.32
CA ARG A 3 25.65 33.13 71.51
C ARG A 3 25.56 31.63 71.94
N PRO A 4 26.13 30.58 71.26
CA PRO A 4 27.49 30.47 70.65
C PRO A 4 27.60 29.73 69.29
N PHE A 5 28.61 29.97 68.44
CA PHE A 5 30.00 29.42 68.43
C PHE A 5 30.13 27.89 68.42
N ARG A 6 30.67 27.31 67.32
CA ARG A 6 31.73 26.27 67.32
C ARG A 6 32.31 25.99 65.91
N ILE A 7 33.58 26.36 65.74
CA ILE A 7 34.60 25.73 64.87
C ILE A 7 35.39 24.85 65.87
N PRO A 8 35.83 23.59 65.60
CA PRO A 8 37.03 23.42 64.78
C PRO A 8 37.34 22.04 64.12
N TRP A 9 38.51 22.02 63.47
CA TRP A 9 39.44 20.89 63.29
C TRP A 9 39.11 19.79 62.24
N SER A 10 40.07 19.23 61.50
CA SER A 10 41.48 19.62 61.21
C SER A 10 42.15 18.63 60.23
N HIS A 11 43.29 19.03 59.63
CA HIS A 11 44.35 18.18 59.02
C HIS A 11 44.10 17.66 57.58
N LEU A 12 44.95 18.04 56.59
CA LEU A 12 46.26 17.45 56.17
C LEU A 12 46.01 16.17 55.32
N LEU A 13 46.53 15.96 54.10
CA LEU A 13 47.86 16.24 53.53
C LEU A 13 47.84 16.42 51.99
N LEU A 14 48.93 16.94 51.42
CA LEU A 14 49.25 16.85 49.99
C LEU A 14 49.52 15.40 49.55
N LEU A 15 49.33 15.11 48.26
CA LEU A 15 50.34 14.42 47.44
C LEU A 15 50.11 14.63 45.93
N LEU A 16 51.16 15.04 45.21
CA LEU A 16 51.23 14.96 43.75
C LEU A 16 51.67 13.56 43.33
N GLY A 17 51.25 13.13 42.13
CA GLY A 17 52.14 12.33 41.26
C GLY A 17 51.58 11.03 40.68
N LEU A 18 51.28 11.09 39.37
CA LEU A 18 51.50 10.06 38.35
C LEU A 18 50.88 8.65 38.53
N LEU A 19 50.05 8.27 37.54
CA LEU A 19 50.01 6.97 36.80
C LEU A 19 48.62 6.80 36.14
N GLY A 20 48.58 6.45 34.85
CA GLY A 20 47.36 5.94 34.18
C GLY A 20 47.38 4.41 34.07
N PRO A 21 46.53 3.76 33.24
CA PRO A 21 45.43 4.29 32.43
C PRO A 21 44.08 3.95 33.16
N PRO A 22 43.05 3.21 32.68
CA PRO A 22 42.73 2.57 31.39
C PRO A 22 41.75 3.38 30.51
N SER A 23 41.60 2.99 29.24
CA SER A 23 40.50 3.42 28.36
C SER A 23 39.17 2.82 28.79
N GLY A 24 38.44 3.51 29.68
CA GLY A 24 37.04 3.23 29.93
C GLY A 24 36.22 3.66 28.71
N ALA A 25 35.85 2.71 27.86
CA ALA A 25 34.96 2.98 26.73
C ALA A 25 33.66 3.60 27.24
N ALA A 26 33.46 4.89 26.95
CA ALA A 26 32.18 5.54 27.15
C ALA A 26 31.18 4.80 26.25
N ARG A 27 30.37 3.93 26.86
CA ARG A 27 29.25 3.28 26.17
C ARG A 27 28.45 4.38 25.48
N PRO A 28 28.10 4.25 24.19
CA PRO A 28 27.11 5.16 23.63
C PRO A 28 25.87 5.05 24.52
N GLN A 29 25.49 6.17 25.15
CA GLN A 29 24.14 6.31 25.64
C GLN A 29 23.28 6.23 24.38
N PHE A 30 22.67 5.07 24.16
CA PHE A 30 21.58 4.93 23.21
C PHE A 30 20.47 5.85 23.71
N ASN A 31 20.43 7.07 23.15
CA ASN A 31 19.27 7.92 23.19
C ASN A 31 18.19 7.21 22.38
N TYR A 32 17.50 6.26 23.01
CA TYR A 32 16.29 5.67 22.48
C TYR A 32 15.21 6.74 22.46
N THR A 33 15.18 7.48 21.35
CA THR A 33 14.12 8.43 21.02
C THR A 33 13.71 8.22 19.56
N GLU A 34 13.35 6.98 19.24
CA GLU A 34 12.47 6.68 18.10
C GLU A 34 11.16 6.03 18.59
N PRO A 35 10.22 6.82 19.14
CA PRO A 35 8.83 6.43 19.21
C PRO A 35 8.16 6.64 17.84
N GLN A 36 7.55 5.56 17.33
CA GLN A 36 6.68 5.44 16.15
C GLN A 36 7.33 5.29 14.77
N LEU A 37 7.10 4.14 14.14
CA LEU A 37 6.64 4.06 12.75
C LEU A 37 5.66 2.87 12.56
N PRO A 38 4.33 3.08 12.64
CA PRO A 38 3.43 2.30 11.81
C PRO A 38 3.72 2.64 10.34
N VAL A 39 4.30 1.68 9.60
CA VAL A 39 4.81 1.84 8.22
C VAL A 39 3.76 2.27 7.19
N PHE A 40 2.49 2.14 7.54
CA PHE A 40 1.33 2.57 6.78
C PHE A 40 0.39 3.42 7.63
N GLU A 41 -0.25 4.41 7.01
CA GLU A 41 -1.40 5.12 7.56
C GLU A 41 -2.66 4.67 6.81
N LEU A 42 -3.68 4.16 7.51
CA LEU A 42 -4.82 3.47 6.92
C LEU A 42 -6.10 4.33 7.01
N HIS A 43 -6.64 4.73 5.87
CA HIS A 43 -7.75 5.70 5.76
C HIS A 43 -9.01 5.08 5.17
N SER A 44 -10.16 5.66 5.53
CA SER A 44 -11.47 5.40 4.92
C SER A 44 -12.11 6.75 4.63
N GLY A 45 -11.61 7.42 3.59
CA GLY A 45 -12.02 8.78 3.24
C GLY A 45 -13.28 8.79 2.37
N PHE A 46 -14.24 9.68 2.70
CA PHE A 46 -15.52 9.78 2.01
C PHE A 46 -15.38 10.12 0.52
N TRP A 47 -14.59 11.15 0.20
CA TRP A 47 -14.48 11.71 -1.14
C TRP A 47 -13.75 10.79 -2.12
N ILE A 48 -12.65 10.17 -1.70
CA ILE A 48 -11.92 9.20 -2.53
C ILE A 48 -12.76 7.92 -2.78
N ASN A 49 -13.58 7.51 -1.81
CA ASN A 49 -14.54 6.41 -1.96
C ASN A 49 -15.67 6.76 -2.95
N LEU A 50 -16.21 7.99 -2.90
CA LEU A 50 -17.19 8.49 -3.88
C LEU A 50 -16.59 8.49 -5.29
N HIS A 51 -15.40 9.07 -5.47
CA HIS A 51 -14.71 9.12 -6.77
C HIS A 51 -14.51 7.72 -7.36
N HIS A 52 -14.00 6.77 -6.57
CA HIS A 52 -13.80 5.40 -7.04
C HIS A 52 -15.11 4.67 -7.36
N THR A 53 -16.18 4.96 -6.62
CA THR A 53 -17.51 4.38 -6.90
C THR A 53 -18.05 4.87 -8.24
N LEU A 54 -18.01 6.18 -8.49
CA LEU A 54 -18.42 6.80 -9.76
C LEU A 54 -17.54 6.32 -10.93
N TYR A 55 -16.22 6.24 -10.74
CA TYR A 55 -15.28 5.72 -11.73
C TYR A 55 -15.54 4.25 -12.05
N SER A 56 -15.77 3.40 -11.05
CA SER A 56 -16.09 1.98 -11.23
C SER A 56 -17.37 1.80 -12.06
N GLU A 57 -18.45 2.52 -11.72
CA GLU A 57 -19.71 2.43 -12.48
C GLU A 57 -19.53 2.96 -13.91
N ALA A 58 -18.83 4.09 -14.10
CA ALA A 58 -18.52 4.63 -15.42
C ALA A 58 -17.69 3.68 -16.28
N ARG A 59 -16.68 3.01 -15.71
CA ARG A 59 -15.88 1.97 -16.39
C ARG A 59 -16.74 0.78 -16.82
N GLN A 60 -17.68 0.35 -15.98
CA GLN A 60 -18.60 -0.73 -16.33
C GLN A 60 -19.54 -0.32 -17.47
N ARG A 61 -20.11 0.90 -17.43
CA ARG A 61 -20.92 1.46 -18.52
C ARG A 61 -20.12 1.59 -19.82
N ARG A 62 -18.86 2.06 -19.78
CA ARG A 62 -17.96 2.12 -20.96
C ARG A 62 -17.68 0.73 -21.54
N ALA A 63 -17.28 -0.23 -20.71
CA ALA A 63 -16.97 -1.58 -21.14
C ALA A 63 -18.19 -2.31 -21.75
N PHE A 64 -19.39 -2.02 -21.26
CA PHE A 64 -20.64 -2.46 -21.86
C PHE A 64 -20.84 -1.85 -23.26
N LEU A 65 -20.81 -0.52 -23.40
CA LEU A 65 -20.96 0.16 -24.70
C LEU A 65 -19.95 -0.31 -25.76
N SER A 66 -18.70 -0.58 -25.36
CA SER A 66 -17.67 -1.10 -26.27
C SER A 66 -17.89 -2.56 -26.70
N ARG A 67 -18.63 -3.36 -25.92
CA ARG A 67 -19.00 -4.75 -26.28
C ARG A 67 -20.28 -4.78 -27.12
N ASP A 68 -21.24 -3.92 -26.80
CA ASP A 68 -22.56 -3.83 -27.44
C ASP A 68 -22.49 -3.33 -28.89
N ALA A 69 -21.44 -2.57 -29.25
CA ALA A 69 -21.10 -2.29 -30.64
C ALA A 69 -20.98 -3.56 -31.53
N ASN A 70 -20.76 -4.73 -30.91
CA ASN A 70 -20.63 -6.04 -31.57
C ASN A 70 -21.71 -7.07 -31.13
N ALA A 71 -22.71 -6.71 -30.32
CA ALA A 71 -23.67 -7.66 -29.76
C ALA A 71 -25.11 -7.11 -29.69
N THR A 72 -26.09 -7.88 -30.20
CA THR A 72 -27.48 -7.43 -30.34
C THR A 72 -28.40 -7.74 -29.15
N LYS A 73 -27.89 -8.38 -28.09
CA LYS A 73 -28.68 -8.78 -26.89
C LYS A 73 -27.82 -8.79 -25.63
N SER A 74 -27.72 -7.65 -24.98
CA SER A 74 -26.92 -7.45 -23.77
C SER A 74 -27.66 -6.47 -22.84
N THR A 75 -27.77 -6.85 -21.57
CA THR A 75 -28.47 -6.02 -20.56
C THR A 75 -27.45 -5.06 -19.94
N PRO A 76 -27.72 -3.75 -19.87
CA PRO A 76 -26.80 -2.79 -19.29
C PRO A 76 -26.46 -3.14 -17.84
N PRO A 77 -25.21 -2.87 -17.38
CA PRO A 77 -24.83 -3.08 -16.00
C PRO A 77 -25.75 -2.25 -15.09
N LYS A 78 -26.29 -2.90 -14.06
CA LYS A 78 -27.11 -2.22 -13.04
C LYS A 78 -26.23 -1.21 -12.30
N SER A 79 -26.76 -0.01 -12.04
CA SER A 79 -26.10 0.96 -11.16
C SER A 79 -25.87 0.35 -9.77
N VAL A 80 -24.82 0.80 -9.07
CA VAL A 80 -24.58 0.38 -7.67
C VAL A 80 -25.69 0.84 -6.72
N LEU A 81 -26.52 1.80 -7.13
CA LEU A 81 -27.72 2.25 -6.40
C LEU A 81 -29.01 1.50 -6.79
N ALA A 82 -28.94 0.50 -7.68
CA ALA A 82 -30.12 -0.26 -8.08
C ALA A 82 -30.84 -0.87 -6.85
N ALA A 83 -32.17 -0.70 -6.81
CA ALA A 83 -33.05 -1.09 -5.70
C ALA A 83 -32.81 -0.38 -4.34
N LYS A 84 -32.00 0.68 -4.27
CA LYS A 84 -31.89 1.54 -3.06
C LYS A 84 -33.07 2.49 -2.85
N GLY A 85 -34.04 2.54 -3.77
CA GLY A 85 -35.28 3.32 -3.61
C GLY A 85 -35.10 4.83 -3.75
N LEU A 86 -34.23 5.27 -4.67
CA LEU A 86 -33.93 6.68 -4.91
C LEU A 86 -35.17 7.48 -5.33
N THR A 87 -35.22 8.75 -4.92
CA THR A 87 -36.08 9.77 -5.53
C THR A 87 -35.56 10.17 -6.92
N ASP A 88 -36.43 10.74 -7.76
CA ASP A 88 -36.05 11.22 -9.10
C ASP A 88 -34.88 12.22 -9.07
N ALA A 89 -34.82 13.06 -8.02
CA ALA A 89 -33.74 14.04 -7.83
C ALA A 89 -32.40 13.37 -7.50
N GLU A 90 -32.41 12.35 -6.63
CA GLU A 90 -31.20 11.56 -6.29
C GLU A 90 -30.73 10.72 -7.47
N GLN A 91 -31.66 10.07 -8.19
CA GLN A 91 -31.36 9.30 -9.40
C GLN A 91 -30.70 10.20 -10.45
N LYS A 92 -31.27 11.40 -10.70
CA LYS A 92 -30.69 12.37 -11.63
C LYS A 92 -29.30 12.83 -11.19
N ALA A 93 -29.12 13.19 -9.92
CA ALA A 93 -27.82 13.66 -9.42
C ALA A 93 -26.72 12.58 -9.54
N TRP A 94 -27.08 11.30 -9.33
CA TRP A 94 -26.15 10.19 -9.53
C TRP A 94 -25.85 9.94 -11.02
N ASP A 95 -26.87 9.90 -11.88
CA ASP A 95 -26.68 9.66 -13.32
C ASP A 95 -25.91 10.78 -14.01
N ASP A 96 -26.14 12.05 -13.64
CA ASP A 96 -25.35 13.20 -14.12
C ASP A 96 -23.87 13.01 -13.76
N ALA A 97 -23.57 12.54 -12.54
CA ALA A 97 -22.21 12.31 -12.07
C ALA A 97 -21.54 11.11 -12.76
N VAL A 98 -22.25 9.99 -12.91
CA VAL A 98 -21.72 8.83 -13.65
C VAL A 98 -21.54 9.17 -15.14
N ALA A 99 -22.42 9.98 -15.74
CA ALA A 99 -22.26 10.47 -17.11
C ALA A 99 -21.03 11.37 -17.26
N TYR A 100 -20.79 12.27 -16.29
CA TYR A 100 -19.56 13.08 -16.26
C TYR A 100 -18.30 12.20 -16.22
N TYR A 101 -18.27 11.20 -15.33
CA TYR A 101 -17.15 10.25 -15.24
C TYR A 101 -16.99 9.39 -16.52
N LEU A 102 -18.10 8.98 -17.15
CA LEU A 102 -18.10 8.22 -18.39
C LEU A 102 -17.47 8.99 -19.56
N VAL A 103 -17.72 10.30 -19.64
CA VAL A 103 -17.15 11.16 -20.69
C VAL A 103 -15.70 11.57 -20.40
N ASN A 104 -15.39 11.92 -19.14
CA ASN A 104 -14.12 12.56 -18.82
C ASN A 104 -13.03 11.60 -18.31
N TYR A 105 -13.39 10.47 -17.69
CA TYR A 105 -12.46 9.63 -16.92
C TYR A 105 -12.49 8.14 -17.26
N ALA A 106 -13.57 7.57 -17.79
CA ALA A 106 -13.68 6.12 -17.99
C ALA A 106 -12.63 5.52 -18.95
N ASP A 107 -12.03 6.30 -19.85
CA ASP A 107 -10.99 5.82 -20.77
C ASP A 107 -9.55 6.14 -20.30
N LYS A 108 -9.41 6.82 -19.15
CA LYS A 108 -8.13 7.13 -18.50
C LYS A 108 -7.74 6.03 -17.51
N ASP A 109 -6.48 6.00 -17.11
CA ASP A 109 -5.93 5.04 -16.14
C ASP A 109 -5.55 5.72 -14.81
N LEU A 110 -5.98 5.15 -13.69
CA LEU A 110 -5.78 5.68 -12.33
C LEU A 110 -4.30 5.71 -11.88
N LEU A 111 -3.43 4.88 -12.47
CA LEU A 111 -2.01 4.76 -12.11
C LEU A 111 -1.13 5.67 -12.97
N PHE A 112 -1.53 5.89 -14.23
CA PHE A 112 -0.65 6.49 -15.25
C PHE A 112 -1.16 7.84 -15.79
N THR A 113 -2.37 8.27 -15.44
CA THR A 113 -2.91 9.57 -15.89
C THR A 113 -2.73 10.62 -14.81
N THR A 114 -1.83 11.58 -15.03
CA THR A 114 -1.47 12.64 -14.06
C THR A 114 -2.69 13.33 -13.43
N GLU A 115 -3.71 13.64 -14.21
CA GLU A 115 -4.97 14.25 -13.74
C GLU A 115 -5.71 13.38 -12.72
N LEU A 116 -5.79 12.06 -12.94
CA LEU A 116 -6.46 11.14 -12.00
C LEU A 116 -5.63 10.86 -10.75
N ILE A 117 -4.29 10.87 -10.87
CA ILE A 117 -3.38 10.79 -9.73
C ILE A 117 -3.57 12.01 -8.84
N GLN A 118 -3.50 13.22 -9.40
CA GLN A 118 -3.71 14.47 -8.66
C GLN A 118 -5.12 14.52 -8.02
N LEU A 119 -6.14 14.12 -8.77
CA LEU A 119 -7.52 14.08 -8.27
C LEU A 119 -7.69 13.12 -7.10
N LYS A 120 -7.24 11.86 -7.18
CA LYS A 120 -7.38 10.93 -6.05
C LYS A 120 -6.63 11.44 -4.83
N ASP A 121 -5.47 12.06 -5.03
CA ASP A 121 -4.61 12.52 -3.95
C ASP A 121 -5.26 13.70 -3.22
N GLN A 122 -5.81 14.68 -3.95
CA GLN A 122 -6.62 15.76 -3.38
C GLN A 122 -7.86 15.22 -2.64
N LEU A 123 -8.57 14.23 -3.20
CA LEU A 123 -9.77 13.67 -2.56
C LEU A 123 -9.46 12.78 -1.33
N GLY A 124 -8.23 12.28 -1.21
CA GLY A 124 -7.73 11.65 0.02
C GLY A 124 -7.42 12.68 1.10
N ASP A 125 -6.69 13.75 0.72
CA ASP A 125 -6.23 14.78 1.67
C ASP A 125 -7.37 15.63 2.27
N PHE A 126 -8.54 15.67 1.61
CA PHE A 126 -9.73 16.40 2.03
C PHE A 126 -10.79 15.49 2.69
N GLU A 127 -10.42 14.32 3.20
CA GLU A 127 -11.37 13.32 3.73
C GLU A 127 -12.26 13.80 4.89
N ASP A 128 -11.77 14.73 5.73
CA ASP A 128 -12.48 15.32 6.87
C ASP A 128 -13.40 16.50 6.51
N CYS A 129 -13.42 16.91 5.24
CA CYS A 129 -14.23 18.04 4.77
C CYS A 129 -15.65 17.62 4.36
N ASP A 130 -16.67 18.41 4.71
CA ASP A 130 -18.07 18.12 4.38
C ASP A 130 -18.51 18.62 2.99
N GLU A 131 -17.63 19.39 2.34
CA GLU A 131 -17.73 20.03 1.01
C GLU A 131 -16.31 20.21 0.44
N LEU A 132 -16.17 20.46 -0.87
CA LEU A 132 -14.90 20.58 -1.58
C LEU A 132 -14.68 21.96 -2.23
N SER A 133 -15.72 22.82 -2.18
CA SER A 133 -15.74 24.15 -2.79
C SER A 133 -15.20 25.28 -1.91
N GLY A 134 -14.82 24.98 -0.67
CA GLY A 134 -14.44 25.96 0.36
C GLY A 134 -15.53 26.94 0.79
N ARG A 135 -16.79 26.76 0.34
CA ARG A 135 -17.91 27.70 0.55
C ARG A 135 -18.32 27.82 2.01
N LYS A 136 -18.14 26.77 2.81
CA LYS A 136 -18.41 26.77 4.26
C LYS A 136 -17.12 27.01 5.03
N ARG A 137 -16.02 26.39 4.59
CA ARG A 137 -14.73 26.41 5.29
C ARG A 137 -13.63 26.58 4.25
N LYS A 138 -12.93 27.71 4.25
CA LYS A 138 -11.89 28.00 3.25
C LYS A 138 -10.78 26.93 3.16
N PHE A 139 -10.47 26.23 4.25
CA PHE A 139 -9.50 25.12 4.24
C PHE A 139 -10.01 23.85 3.55
N CYS A 140 -11.32 23.76 3.26
CA CYS A 140 -11.95 22.72 2.46
C CYS A 140 -12.13 23.13 0.97
N ASP A 141 -11.48 24.20 0.53
CA ASP A 141 -11.29 24.46 -0.90
C ASP A 141 -10.24 23.49 -1.45
N ALA A 142 -10.71 22.43 -2.13
CA ALA A 142 -9.84 21.40 -2.69
C ALA A 142 -9.10 21.85 -3.96
N GLY A 143 -9.38 23.05 -4.48
CA GLY A 143 -8.77 23.56 -5.72
C GLY A 143 -9.15 22.77 -6.97
N LEU A 144 -10.25 22.00 -6.91
CA LEU A 144 -10.72 21.16 -8.02
C LEU A 144 -11.40 21.99 -9.13
N PRO A 145 -11.41 21.51 -10.39
CA PRO A 145 -12.14 22.17 -11.47
C PRO A 145 -13.63 22.37 -11.12
N PRO A 146 -14.22 23.57 -11.30
CA PRO A 146 -15.57 23.89 -10.79
C PRO A 146 -16.66 22.90 -11.19
N ASN A 147 -16.64 22.39 -12.43
CA ASN A 147 -17.59 21.39 -12.90
C ASN A 147 -17.47 20.07 -12.14
N LEU A 148 -16.25 19.64 -11.81
CA LEU A 148 -16.01 18.43 -11.02
C LEU A 148 -16.44 18.61 -9.57
N THR A 149 -16.12 19.76 -8.97
CA THR A 149 -16.59 20.12 -7.62
C THR A 149 -18.11 20.08 -7.55
N GLN A 150 -18.81 20.68 -8.51
CA GLN A 150 -20.27 20.65 -8.59
C GLN A 150 -20.82 19.23 -8.74
N VAL A 151 -20.21 18.40 -9.60
CA VAL A 151 -20.60 16.99 -9.80
C VAL A 151 -20.43 16.17 -8.52
N LEU A 152 -19.28 16.29 -7.84
CA LEU A 152 -19.00 15.56 -6.60
C LEU A 152 -19.92 16.01 -5.47
N GLU A 153 -20.12 17.32 -5.28
CA GLU A 153 -21.00 17.85 -4.24
C GLU A 153 -22.49 17.56 -4.50
N ALA A 154 -22.92 17.43 -5.76
CA ALA A 154 -24.28 17.01 -6.10
C ALA A 154 -24.52 15.50 -5.84
N ALA A 155 -23.53 14.65 -6.12
CA ALA A 155 -23.62 13.21 -5.86
C ALA A 155 -23.41 12.85 -4.37
N ALA A 156 -22.68 13.68 -3.61
CA ALA A 156 -22.31 13.39 -2.23
C ALA A 156 -23.49 13.11 -1.28
N PRO A 157 -24.62 13.87 -1.28
CA PRO A 157 -25.78 13.53 -0.46
C PRO A 157 -26.36 12.15 -0.78
N VAL A 158 -26.47 11.80 -2.07
CA VAL A 158 -26.97 10.49 -2.53
C VAL A 158 -26.06 9.37 -2.05
N TYR A 159 -24.75 9.53 -2.25
CA TYR A 159 -23.75 8.58 -1.78
C TYR A 159 -23.79 8.37 -0.27
N ARG A 160 -23.88 9.48 0.48
CA ARG A 160 -23.93 9.51 1.94
C ARG A 160 -25.16 8.79 2.50
N ALA A 161 -26.31 8.92 1.83
CA ALA A 161 -27.55 8.26 2.23
C ALA A 161 -27.57 6.75 1.92
N HIS A 162 -27.09 6.33 0.74
CA HIS A 162 -27.40 5.00 0.18
C HIS A 162 -26.23 4.00 0.15
N LEU A 163 -24.97 4.46 0.20
CA LEU A 163 -23.78 3.61 0.04
C LEU A 163 -22.70 3.84 1.10
N TRP A 164 -22.48 5.08 1.56
CA TRP A 164 -21.33 5.41 2.38
C TRP A 164 -21.24 4.58 3.66
N THR A 165 -22.35 4.39 4.37
CA THR A 165 -22.41 3.56 5.58
C THR A 165 -21.96 2.12 5.33
N GLU A 166 -22.33 1.53 4.19
CA GLU A 166 -21.97 0.16 3.81
C GLU A 166 -20.48 0.06 3.43
N HIS A 167 -20.01 1.02 2.65
CA HIS A 167 -18.63 1.11 2.18
C HIS A 167 -17.64 1.42 3.32
N ASP A 168 -17.91 2.41 4.16
CA ASP A 168 -17.07 2.74 5.32
C ASP A 168 -17.02 1.59 6.33
N GLN A 169 -18.14 0.88 6.54
CA GLN A 169 -18.14 -0.34 7.36
C GLN A 169 -17.31 -1.48 6.74
N ALA A 170 -17.27 -1.62 5.41
CA ALA A 170 -16.37 -2.57 4.76
C ALA A 170 -14.90 -2.16 4.91
N ASN A 171 -14.57 -0.90 4.61
CA ASN A 171 -13.23 -0.33 4.76
C ASN A 171 -12.71 -0.48 6.19
N ARG A 172 -13.49 -0.08 7.21
CA ARG A 172 -13.10 -0.20 8.62
C ARG A 172 -12.97 -1.65 9.08
N ARG A 173 -13.81 -2.57 8.60
CA ARG A 173 -13.64 -4.02 8.88
C ARG A 173 -12.32 -4.55 8.30
N TRP A 174 -11.98 -4.15 7.08
CA TRP A 174 -10.70 -4.50 6.45
C TRP A 174 -9.51 -3.94 7.25
N ILE A 175 -9.56 -2.65 7.60
CA ILE A 175 -8.53 -1.98 8.43
C ILE A 175 -8.37 -2.70 9.78
N LEU A 176 -9.46 -3.07 10.45
CA LEU A 176 -9.42 -3.77 11.73
C LEU A 176 -8.79 -5.18 11.64
N GLN A 177 -8.87 -5.84 10.48
CA GLN A 177 -8.21 -7.13 10.24
C GLN A 177 -6.71 -6.98 9.95
N VAL A 178 -6.32 -5.96 9.18
CA VAL A 178 -4.94 -5.79 8.69
C VAL A 178 -4.06 -4.99 9.67
N ALA A 179 -4.59 -3.95 10.31
CA ALA A 179 -3.83 -3.08 11.19
C ALA A 179 -3.13 -3.78 12.38
N PRO A 180 -3.68 -4.84 13.02
CA PRO A 180 -2.96 -5.60 14.03
C PRO A 180 -1.66 -6.23 13.50
N LEU A 181 -1.71 -6.86 12.31
CA LEU A 181 -0.54 -7.47 11.67
C LEU A 181 0.49 -6.40 11.27
N VAL A 182 0.04 -5.25 10.76
CA VAL A 182 0.93 -4.11 10.45
C VAL A 182 1.63 -3.58 11.70
N ARG A 183 0.94 -3.48 12.84
CA ARG A 183 1.55 -3.05 14.11
C ARG A 183 2.54 -4.07 14.68
N GLU A 184 2.26 -5.37 14.52
CA GLU A 184 3.06 -6.45 15.09
C GLU A 184 4.29 -6.77 14.24
N GLN A 185 4.12 -6.85 12.93
CA GLN A 185 5.13 -7.38 11.99
C GLN A 185 5.66 -6.33 11.01
N GLY A 186 5.01 -5.17 10.90
CA GLY A 186 5.21 -4.27 9.77
C GLY A 186 6.58 -3.61 9.68
N VAL A 187 7.20 -3.28 10.83
CA VAL A 187 8.57 -2.73 10.86
C VAL A 187 9.57 -3.75 10.32
N GLY A 188 9.65 -4.94 10.91
CA GLY A 188 10.60 -5.98 10.47
C GLY A 188 10.35 -6.46 9.03
N LEU A 189 9.10 -6.47 8.56
CA LEU A 189 8.78 -6.70 7.15
C LEU A 189 9.29 -5.59 6.23
N SER A 190 9.10 -4.33 6.61
CA SER A 190 9.56 -3.17 5.84
C SER A 190 11.08 -3.10 5.72
N GLU A 191 11.79 -3.37 6.83
CA GLU A 191 13.24 -3.47 6.88
C GLU A 191 13.73 -4.62 5.99
N ARG A 192 13.14 -5.81 6.13
CA ARG A 192 13.52 -6.99 5.33
C ARG A 192 13.30 -6.77 3.83
N LEU A 193 12.22 -6.13 3.43
CA LEU A 193 11.95 -5.81 2.02
C LEU A 193 12.93 -4.75 1.50
N ALA A 194 13.22 -3.71 2.29
CA ALA A 194 14.22 -2.70 1.94
C ALA A 194 15.64 -3.29 1.77
N ASP A 195 16.04 -4.20 2.66
CA ASP A 195 17.31 -4.93 2.56
C ASP A 195 17.39 -5.77 1.26
N ILE A 196 16.33 -6.52 0.94
CA ILE A 196 16.25 -7.35 -0.27
C ILE A 196 16.28 -6.50 -1.55
N TYR A 197 15.69 -5.31 -1.53
CA TYR A 197 15.71 -4.39 -2.66
C TYR A 197 16.93 -3.45 -2.66
N GLN A 198 17.87 -3.60 -1.72
CA GLN A 198 19.06 -2.74 -1.57
C GLN A 198 18.71 -1.24 -1.56
N THR A 199 17.78 -0.87 -0.68
CA THR A 199 17.17 0.46 -0.63
C THR A 199 16.79 0.82 0.81
N ARG A 200 15.95 1.84 1.01
CA ARG A 200 15.34 2.17 2.31
C ARG A 200 13.82 2.16 2.19
N TRP A 201 13.15 1.70 3.24
CA TRP A 201 11.73 2.01 3.38
C TRP A 201 11.55 3.52 3.61
N PRO A 202 10.48 4.15 3.10
CA PRO A 202 10.18 5.55 3.38
C PRO A 202 10.14 5.86 4.88
N HIS A 203 10.74 7.00 5.27
CA HIS A 203 10.68 7.49 6.65
C HIS A 203 9.28 7.99 7.04
N GLU A 204 8.54 8.53 6.07
CA GLU A 204 7.13 8.89 6.25
C GLU A 204 6.23 7.66 6.09
N LYS A 205 5.09 7.67 6.77
CA LYS A 205 4.10 6.60 6.67
C LYS A 205 3.51 6.61 5.26
N ILE A 206 3.44 5.45 4.62
CA ILE A 206 2.77 5.35 3.33
C ILE A 206 1.26 5.47 3.56
N ARG A 207 0.62 6.49 2.98
CA ARG A 207 -0.84 6.63 3.01
C ARG A 207 -1.49 5.50 2.20
N VAL A 208 -2.47 4.85 2.81
CA VAL A 208 -3.28 3.77 2.24
C VAL A 208 -4.75 4.18 2.30
N ASP A 209 -5.31 4.47 1.14
CA ASP A 209 -6.73 4.74 0.99
C ASP A 209 -7.48 3.42 0.77
N VAL A 210 -8.21 2.99 1.79
CA VAL A 210 -9.09 1.82 1.72
C VAL A 210 -10.43 2.26 1.15
N VAL A 211 -10.79 1.67 0.01
CA VAL A 211 -11.95 2.07 -0.80
C VAL A 211 -12.86 0.88 -1.09
N ALA A 212 -14.14 1.11 -1.33
CA ALA A 212 -15.07 0.03 -1.71
C ALA A 212 -14.71 -0.61 -3.07
N TYR A 213 -14.15 0.18 -3.99
CA TYR A 213 -13.67 -0.26 -5.30
C TYR A 213 -12.35 0.43 -5.59
N ALA A 214 -11.36 -0.28 -6.13
CA ALA A 214 -10.10 0.30 -6.61
C ALA A 214 -10.09 0.30 -8.16
N ASN A 215 -8.96 0.01 -8.77
CA ASN A 215 -8.89 -0.33 -10.20
C ASN A 215 -9.34 -1.79 -10.44
N TRP A 216 -9.20 -2.28 -11.68
CA TRP A 216 -9.51 -3.67 -12.07
C TRP A 216 -8.63 -4.73 -11.37
N ALA A 217 -7.43 -4.37 -10.92
CA ALA A 217 -6.52 -5.27 -10.22
C ALA A 217 -6.91 -5.48 -8.75
N GLY A 218 -7.78 -4.62 -8.20
CA GLY A 218 -8.23 -4.64 -6.80
C GLY A 218 -7.36 -3.79 -5.88
N ALA A 219 -6.14 -3.44 -6.29
CA ALA A 219 -5.24 -2.55 -5.59
C ALA A 219 -4.32 -1.83 -6.59
N TYR A 220 -3.75 -0.69 -6.19
CA TYR A 220 -2.70 -0.02 -6.95
C TYR A 220 -1.91 1.00 -6.11
N THR A 221 -0.76 1.41 -6.65
CA THR A 221 0.15 2.40 -6.06
C THR A 221 0.49 3.50 -7.06
N THR A 222 0.55 4.74 -6.58
CA THR A 222 1.24 5.86 -7.23
C THR A 222 2.51 6.20 -6.45
N VAL A 223 3.55 6.71 -7.10
CA VAL A 223 4.90 6.88 -6.50
C VAL A 223 5.35 8.34 -6.35
N GLY A 224 4.49 9.32 -6.64
CA GLY A 224 4.79 10.74 -6.52
C GLY A 224 3.57 11.61 -6.21
N PRO A 225 3.08 11.64 -4.94
CA PRO A 225 3.62 10.96 -3.75
C PRO A 225 3.34 9.45 -3.72
N LEU A 226 4.07 8.73 -2.86
CA LEU A 226 3.88 7.30 -2.63
C LEU A 226 2.58 7.04 -1.86
N ARG A 227 1.55 6.56 -2.56
CA ARG A 227 0.21 6.33 -2.01
C ARG A 227 -0.40 5.06 -2.57
N VAL A 228 -0.94 4.24 -1.67
CA VAL A 228 -1.58 2.96 -1.97
C VAL A 228 -3.10 3.14 -1.95
N THR A 229 -3.81 2.45 -2.84
CA THR A 229 -5.28 2.40 -2.84
C THR A 229 -5.72 0.94 -2.96
N ILE A 230 -6.47 0.45 -1.98
CA ILE A 230 -6.85 -0.97 -1.87
C ILE A 230 -8.38 -1.10 -1.75
N SER A 231 -8.94 -2.00 -2.57
CA SER A 231 -10.36 -2.36 -2.53
C SER A 231 -10.66 -3.26 -1.32
N SER A 232 -11.57 -2.83 -0.44
CA SER A 232 -12.07 -3.59 0.70
C SER A 232 -13.15 -4.62 0.35
N LEU A 233 -13.83 -4.45 -0.79
CA LEU A 233 -14.84 -5.39 -1.29
C LEU A 233 -14.28 -6.41 -2.28
N ASP A 234 -13.03 -6.27 -2.72
CA ASP A 234 -12.42 -7.26 -3.62
C ASP A 234 -12.14 -8.55 -2.84
N PRO A 235 -12.68 -9.71 -3.25
CA PRO A 235 -12.48 -10.97 -2.54
C PRO A 235 -11.02 -11.44 -2.55
N ARG A 236 -10.19 -10.90 -3.46
CA ARG A 236 -8.76 -11.20 -3.50
C ARG A 236 -8.00 -10.53 -2.35
N ASN A 237 -8.46 -9.37 -1.91
CA ASN A 237 -7.80 -8.57 -0.86
C ASN A 237 -8.30 -8.93 0.55
N GLN A 238 -8.61 -10.19 0.82
CA GLN A 238 -9.21 -10.62 2.10
C GLN A 238 -8.28 -11.55 2.89
N GLY A 239 -8.45 -11.58 4.21
CA GLY A 239 -7.69 -12.44 5.11
C GLY A 239 -6.17 -12.18 5.00
N PRO A 240 -5.33 -13.23 5.06
CA PRO A 240 -3.88 -13.05 4.98
C PRO A 240 -3.39 -12.38 3.69
N GLN A 241 -4.10 -12.53 2.56
CA GLN A 241 -3.76 -11.86 1.31
C GLN A 241 -4.02 -10.35 1.33
N ALA A 242 -4.89 -9.84 2.20
CA ALA A 242 -5.02 -8.41 2.44
C ALA A 242 -3.69 -7.79 2.91
N PHE A 243 -2.95 -8.54 3.72
CA PHE A 243 -1.66 -8.17 4.26
C PHE A 243 -0.54 -8.30 3.21
N GLU A 244 -0.55 -9.35 2.38
CA GLU A 244 0.42 -9.49 1.28
C GLU A 244 0.27 -8.39 0.23
N VAL A 245 -0.96 -8.09 -0.21
CA VAL A 245 -1.21 -7.01 -1.17
C VAL A 245 -0.74 -5.67 -0.62
N LEU A 246 -0.98 -5.36 0.65
CA LEU A 246 -0.53 -4.10 1.25
C LEU A 246 0.99 -3.90 1.16
N PHE A 247 1.79 -4.92 1.45
CA PHE A 247 3.26 -4.84 1.32
C PHE A 247 3.73 -4.96 -0.13
N HIS A 248 2.98 -5.60 -1.02
CA HIS A 248 3.25 -5.63 -2.46
C HIS A 248 3.11 -4.22 -3.04
N GLU A 249 2.00 -3.55 -2.72
CA GLU A 249 1.74 -2.17 -3.14
C GLU A 249 2.78 -1.20 -2.57
N GLY A 250 3.10 -1.28 -1.27
CA GLY A 250 4.20 -0.51 -0.69
C GLY A 250 5.57 -0.77 -1.35
N SER A 251 5.82 -2.00 -1.80
CA SER A 251 7.09 -2.38 -2.47
C SER A 251 7.28 -1.70 -3.82
N HIS A 252 6.22 -1.25 -4.51
CA HIS A 252 6.35 -0.46 -5.73
C HIS A 252 7.15 0.84 -5.52
N GLY A 253 7.09 1.44 -4.33
CA GLY A 253 7.83 2.65 -3.99
C GLY A 253 9.33 2.47 -3.73
N ILE A 254 9.81 1.22 -3.65
CA ILE A 254 11.20 0.91 -3.26
C ILE A 254 11.93 -0.06 -4.20
N ALA A 255 11.22 -0.74 -5.11
CA ALA A 255 11.80 -1.72 -6.05
C ALA A 255 12.63 -1.11 -7.21
N GLU A 256 12.83 0.21 -7.25
CA GLU A 256 13.56 0.92 -8.33
C GLU A 256 14.98 0.39 -8.51
N THR A 257 15.71 0.07 -7.44
CA THR A 257 17.06 -0.49 -7.51
C THR A 257 17.09 -1.81 -8.28
N VAL A 258 16.12 -2.70 -8.04
CA VAL A 258 15.98 -3.97 -8.77
C VAL A 258 15.62 -3.72 -10.24
N GLN A 259 14.65 -2.85 -10.51
CA GLN A 259 14.25 -2.53 -11.88
C GLN A 259 15.42 -1.95 -12.68
N THR A 260 16.19 -1.05 -12.07
CA THR A 260 17.39 -0.45 -12.64
C THR A 260 18.50 -1.47 -12.87
N ALA A 261 18.71 -2.40 -11.93
CA ALA A 261 19.70 -3.47 -12.09
C ALA A 261 19.34 -4.41 -13.25
N ILE A 262 18.07 -4.81 -13.38
CA ILE A 262 17.59 -5.62 -14.53
C ILE A 262 17.82 -4.87 -15.84
N ILE A 263 17.43 -3.59 -15.91
CA ILE A 263 17.62 -2.75 -17.11
C ILE A 263 19.11 -2.62 -17.47
N ARG A 264 19.97 -2.42 -16.47
CA ARG A 264 21.43 -2.29 -16.62
C ARG A 264 22.04 -3.57 -17.19
N GLU A 265 21.75 -4.72 -16.59
CA GLU A 265 22.25 -6.02 -17.07
C GLU A 265 21.74 -6.35 -18.48
N CYS A 266 20.46 -6.07 -18.78
CA CYS A 266 19.93 -6.29 -20.14
C CYS A 266 20.69 -5.46 -21.19
N ARG A 267 20.93 -4.17 -20.90
CA ARG A 267 21.69 -3.28 -21.80
C ARG A 267 23.14 -3.71 -21.98
N GLN A 268 23.81 -4.16 -20.92
CA GLN A 268 25.19 -4.65 -21.00
C GLN A 268 25.34 -5.94 -21.83
N ARG A 269 24.25 -6.69 -22.00
CA ARG A 269 24.20 -7.99 -22.69
C ARG A 269 23.48 -7.95 -24.05
N ASP A 270 23.14 -6.76 -24.53
CA ASP A 270 22.34 -6.51 -25.74
C ASP A 270 21.03 -7.34 -25.78
N LYS A 271 20.35 -7.44 -24.63
CA LYS A 271 19.08 -8.17 -24.48
C LYS A 271 17.88 -7.23 -24.42
N PRO A 272 16.72 -7.63 -24.97
CA PRO A 272 15.46 -6.94 -24.74
C PRO A 272 15.16 -6.81 -23.24
N ILE A 273 14.71 -5.62 -22.81
CA ILE A 273 14.30 -5.39 -21.42
C ILE A 273 12.93 -6.06 -21.20
N PRO A 274 12.80 -7.03 -20.28
CA PRO A 274 11.53 -7.69 -20.02
C PRO A 274 10.56 -6.72 -19.33
N ARG A 275 9.38 -6.53 -19.92
CA ARG A 275 8.39 -5.53 -19.47
C ARG A 275 7.98 -5.71 -18.00
N ASP A 276 7.71 -6.95 -17.61
CA ASP A 276 7.02 -7.26 -16.34
C ASP A 276 7.83 -8.14 -15.38
N LEU A 277 9.08 -8.50 -15.70
CA LEU A 277 9.93 -9.33 -14.82
C LEU A 277 10.10 -8.69 -13.44
N TRP A 278 10.29 -7.36 -13.40
CA TRP A 278 10.40 -6.62 -12.15
C TRP A 278 9.13 -6.72 -11.31
N HIS A 279 7.94 -6.72 -11.93
CA HIS A 279 6.66 -6.80 -11.22
C HIS A 279 6.39 -8.21 -10.70
N ALA A 280 6.69 -9.23 -11.52
CA ALA A 280 6.69 -10.62 -11.10
C ALA A 280 7.64 -10.88 -9.92
N LEU A 281 8.82 -10.23 -9.92
CA LEU A 281 9.79 -10.31 -8.83
C LEU A 281 9.27 -9.68 -7.53
N VAL A 282 8.60 -8.52 -7.59
CA VAL A 282 7.99 -7.89 -6.41
C VAL A 282 6.93 -8.79 -5.79
N PHE A 283 6.01 -9.34 -6.61
CA PHE A 283 5.03 -10.33 -6.16
C PHE A 283 5.68 -11.56 -5.50
N TYR A 284 6.72 -12.13 -6.12
CA TYR A 284 7.44 -13.28 -5.59
C TYR A 284 8.09 -12.96 -4.24
N THR A 285 8.79 -11.83 -4.17
CA THR A 285 9.55 -11.41 -2.99
C THR A 285 8.66 -11.15 -1.79
N THR A 286 7.61 -10.34 -1.98
CA THR A 286 6.67 -10.02 -0.90
C THR A 286 5.95 -11.27 -0.40
N GLY A 287 5.49 -12.14 -1.32
CA GLY A 287 4.86 -13.41 -0.97
C GLY A 287 5.78 -14.33 -0.16
N GLU A 288 7.04 -14.49 -0.57
CA GLU A 288 8.03 -15.32 0.15
C GLU A 288 8.35 -14.79 1.56
N VAL A 289 8.55 -13.48 1.68
CA VAL A 289 8.83 -12.83 2.98
C VAL A 289 7.63 -12.99 3.93
N ILE A 290 6.41 -12.75 3.45
CA ILE A 290 5.19 -12.87 4.27
C ILE A 290 4.86 -14.33 4.58
N ARG A 291 5.09 -15.27 3.66
CA ARG A 291 4.97 -16.71 3.91
C ARG A 291 5.85 -17.15 5.07
N THR A 292 7.06 -16.62 5.18
CA THR A 292 7.98 -16.90 6.29
C THR A 292 7.41 -16.39 7.62
N VAL A 293 6.95 -15.13 7.68
CA VAL A 293 6.34 -14.54 8.88
C VAL A 293 5.07 -15.29 9.31
N LEU A 294 4.16 -15.57 8.40
CA LEU A 294 2.92 -16.30 8.70
C LEU A 294 3.16 -17.75 9.10
N ALA A 295 4.20 -18.40 8.58
CA ALA A 295 4.64 -19.73 9.04
C ALA A 295 5.18 -19.67 10.48
N SER A 296 6.05 -18.70 10.79
CA SER A 296 6.58 -18.52 12.15
C SER A 296 5.48 -18.18 13.17
N SER A 297 4.50 -17.32 12.82
CA SER A 297 3.38 -16.97 13.69
C SER A 297 2.30 -18.05 13.81
N SER A 298 2.29 -19.05 12.92
CA SER A 298 1.41 -20.22 13.06
C SER A 298 2.07 -21.34 13.87
N VAL A 299 3.39 -21.57 13.74
CA VAL A 299 4.14 -22.50 14.62
C VAL A 299 3.99 -22.10 16.10
N SER A 300 4.06 -20.81 16.43
CA SER A 300 3.85 -20.33 17.81
C SER A 300 2.41 -20.45 18.34
N ARG A 301 1.43 -20.79 17.50
CA ARG A 301 0.05 -21.13 17.90
C ARG A 301 -0.30 -22.61 17.77
N ALA A 302 0.45 -23.38 16.98
CA ALA A 302 0.05 -24.71 16.50
C ALA A 302 0.90 -25.88 17.03
N ASP A 303 1.76 -25.66 18.04
CA ASP A 303 2.44 -26.73 18.79
C ASP A 303 1.48 -27.50 19.73
N LYS A 304 0.42 -28.07 19.12
CA LYS A 304 -0.42 -29.19 19.59
C LYS A 304 -1.46 -29.58 18.52
N LEU A 305 -1.03 -30.16 17.39
CA LEU A 305 -1.70 -31.31 16.73
C LEU A 305 -1.03 -31.75 15.42
N LYS A 306 -0.23 -32.83 15.53
CA LYS A 306 -0.05 -33.94 14.56
C LYS A 306 -0.01 -33.60 13.05
N GLY A 307 1.22 -33.50 12.52
CA GLY A 307 1.70 -34.46 11.51
C GLY A 307 0.93 -34.59 10.19
N ALA A 308 0.52 -33.48 9.56
CA ALA A 308 0.05 -33.46 8.18
C ALA A 308 1.04 -32.68 7.29
N PRO A 309 1.54 -33.25 6.17
CA PRO A 309 2.35 -32.50 5.21
C PRO A 309 1.45 -31.61 4.33
N GLY A 310 1.45 -30.31 4.60
CA GLY A 310 0.74 -29.31 3.78
C GLY A 310 -0.26 -28.46 4.56
N ASN A 311 0.23 -27.47 5.30
CA ASN A 311 -0.54 -26.35 5.86
C ASN A 311 0.19 -25.01 5.58
N GLY A 312 0.75 -24.89 4.37
CA GLY A 312 1.48 -23.69 3.94
C GLY A 312 0.55 -22.56 3.52
N TYR A 313 0.95 -21.32 3.80
CA TYR A 313 0.32 -20.13 3.22
C TYR A 313 0.56 -20.10 1.70
N ASP A 314 -0.54 -20.05 0.93
CA ASP A 314 -0.51 -19.85 -0.52
C ASP A 314 -0.44 -18.35 -0.83
N THR A 315 0.67 -17.91 -1.42
CA THR A 315 0.93 -16.48 -1.65
C THR A 315 0.01 -15.94 -2.76
N TYR A 316 -0.26 -14.64 -2.73
CA TYR A 316 -1.22 -13.99 -3.62
C TYR A 316 -0.99 -14.35 -5.09
N ALA A 317 0.27 -14.30 -5.54
CA ALA A 317 0.60 -14.55 -6.93
C ALA A 317 0.37 -16.00 -7.40
N PHE A 318 0.47 -16.98 -6.50
CA PHE A 318 0.09 -18.37 -6.77
C PHE A 318 -1.43 -18.55 -6.70
N ARG A 319 -2.08 -18.07 -5.63
CA ARG A 319 -3.53 -18.19 -5.43
C ARG A 319 -4.34 -17.57 -6.56
N GLU A 320 -3.94 -16.38 -7.02
CA GLU A 320 -4.56 -15.67 -8.13
C GLU A 320 -4.10 -16.16 -9.52
N GLY A 321 -3.16 -17.11 -9.58
CA GLY A 321 -2.65 -17.66 -10.84
C GLY A 321 -1.90 -16.66 -11.72
N LEU A 322 -1.20 -15.66 -11.13
CA LEU A 322 -0.49 -14.63 -11.90
C LEU A 322 0.62 -15.24 -12.76
N TYR A 323 1.38 -16.21 -12.25
CA TYR A 323 2.43 -16.88 -13.01
C TYR A 323 1.89 -17.66 -14.21
N GLN A 324 0.74 -18.30 -14.05
CA GLN A 324 0.06 -19.05 -15.11
C GLN A 324 -0.50 -18.13 -16.19
N ARG A 325 -0.78 -16.85 -15.88
CA ARG A 325 -1.30 -15.82 -16.80
C ARG A 325 -0.20 -15.01 -17.50
N GLY A 326 0.92 -15.65 -17.84
CA GLY A 326 1.96 -15.07 -18.72
C GLY A 326 3.35 -14.88 -18.09
N TRP A 327 3.51 -15.12 -16.79
CA TRP A 327 4.80 -14.99 -16.09
C TRP A 327 5.46 -16.33 -15.73
N LYS A 328 5.07 -17.44 -16.37
CA LYS A 328 5.61 -18.78 -16.06
C LYS A 328 7.14 -18.81 -16.17
N ASN A 329 7.69 -18.26 -17.26
CA ASN A 329 9.13 -18.21 -17.48
C ASN A 329 9.82 -17.33 -16.42
N TYR A 330 9.18 -16.24 -15.96
CA TYR A 330 9.72 -15.43 -14.86
C TYR A 330 9.70 -16.20 -13.54
N LEU A 331 8.66 -16.99 -13.25
CA LEU A 331 8.64 -17.85 -12.05
C LEU A 331 9.80 -18.85 -12.06
N GLU A 332 10.08 -19.49 -13.20
CA GLU A 332 11.20 -20.43 -13.35
C GLU A 332 12.56 -19.73 -13.12
N LEU A 333 12.73 -18.48 -13.59
CA LEU A 333 13.93 -17.66 -13.31
C LEU A 333 14.02 -17.26 -11.83
N LEU A 334 12.92 -16.83 -11.21
CA LEU A 334 12.86 -16.38 -9.82
C LEU A 334 13.17 -17.54 -8.87
N GLN A 335 12.54 -18.70 -9.05
CA GLN A 335 12.83 -19.90 -8.25
C GLN A 335 14.29 -20.37 -8.40
N ARG A 336 14.88 -20.24 -9.59
CA ARG A 336 16.23 -20.74 -9.88
C ARG A 336 17.35 -19.79 -9.44
N PHE A 337 17.12 -18.47 -9.50
CA PHE A 337 18.19 -17.47 -9.34
C PHE A 337 17.89 -16.39 -8.30
N TRP A 338 16.62 -16.03 -8.07
CA TRP A 338 16.24 -15.06 -7.05
C TRP A 338 16.04 -15.70 -5.67
N GLN A 339 15.41 -16.88 -5.58
CA GLN A 339 15.27 -17.61 -4.30
C GLN A 339 16.63 -17.86 -3.61
N PRO A 340 17.71 -18.27 -4.30
CA PRO A 340 19.03 -18.36 -3.67
C PRO A 340 19.53 -17.04 -3.06
N TYR A 341 19.17 -15.88 -3.61
CA TYR A 341 19.48 -14.59 -3.00
C TYR A 341 18.62 -14.32 -1.75
N LEU A 342 17.31 -14.57 -1.81
CA LEU A 342 16.41 -14.47 -0.64
C LEU A 342 16.86 -15.38 0.52
N ASP A 343 17.39 -16.56 0.19
CA ASP A 343 17.96 -17.55 1.11
C ASP A 343 19.37 -17.19 1.63
N GLY A 344 19.99 -16.11 1.14
CA GLY A 344 21.38 -15.72 1.51
C GLY A 344 22.49 -16.61 0.90
N LYS A 345 22.17 -17.37 -0.14
CA LYS A 345 23.08 -18.32 -0.85
C LYS A 345 23.70 -17.74 -2.13
N ALA A 346 23.27 -16.55 -2.56
CA ALA A 346 23.79 -15.81 -3.71
C ALA A 346 23.86 -14.32 -3.36
N SER A 347 24.66 -13.54 -4.10
CA SER A 347 24.62 -12.07 -4.03
C SER A 347 23.48 -11.51 -4.86
N PHE A 348 23.12 -10.24 -4.63
CA PHE A 348 22.14 -9.51 -5.43
C PHE A 348 22.56 -9.43 -6.91
N ASP A 349 23.79 -8.96 -7.18
CA ASP A 349 24.29 -8.83 -8.55
C ASP A 349 24.39 -10.19 -9.25
N ASP A 350 24.81 -11.26 -8.56
CA ASP A 350 24.79 -12.63 -9.11
C ASP A 350 23.37 -13.06 -9.53
N ALA A 351 22.36 -12.77 -8.70
CA ALA A 351 20.99 -13.14 -8.97
C ALA A 351 20.42 -12.38 -10.18
N ILE A 352 20.60 -11.05 -10.25
CA ILE A 352 20.17 -10.25 -11.40
C ILE A 352 20.91 -10.69 -12.67
N ALA A 353 22.24 -10.82 -12.61
CA ALA A 353 23.06 -11.23 -13.75
C ALA A 353 22.67 -12.62 -14.29
N ARG A 354 22.38 -13.59 -13.41
CA ARG A 354 21.93 -14.94 -13.81
C ARG A 354 20.51 -14.95 -14.37
N MET A 355 19.57 -14.23 -13.76
CA MET A 355 18.21 -14.07 -14.30
C MET A 355 18.26 -13.50 -15.72
N VAL A 356 18.96 -12.37 -15.91
CA VAL A 356 19.07 -11.71 -17.22
C VAL A 356 19.84 -12.59 -18.21
N SER A 357 20.88 -13.31 -17.77
CA SER A 357 21.59 -14.25 -18.65
C SER A 357 20.69 -15.38 -19.19
N SER A 358 19.62 -15.73 -18.47
CA SER A 358 18.66 -16.79 -18.85
C SER A 358 17.33 -16.29 -19.40
N LEU A 359 17.17 -14.98 -19.67
CA LEU A 359 16.10 -14.43 -20.52
C LEU A 359 16.21 -14.86 -21.99
#